data_AF-A0ABD3FY89-F1
#
_entry.id   AF-A0ABD3FY89-F1
#
_cell.length_a   1.000
_cell.length_b   1.000
_cell.length_c   1.000
_cell.angle_alpha   90.00
_cell.angle_beta   90.00
_cell.angle_gamma   90.00
#
_symmetry.space_group_name_H-M   'P 1'
#
loop_
_entity.id
_entity.type
_entity.pdbx_description
1 polymer ?
#
loop_
_entity_poly.entity_id
_entity_poly.type
_entity_poly.pdbx_seq_one_letter_code
_entity_poly.pdbx_strand_id
1 'polypeptide(L)'
;MRRLVRCLLPALGALVASVLFMKLQAQTPNPSDVIDLEGPVPVLTQDALPLPNTLLSQYLPADFSSQFNASEVAQLFSQGPNWGGIGFALEDAVVATFQCFKLWGTFLLLVSVPLVQALAVLGEAVLPHVLTAGKVGVEYARELDPLYQAIIVISVLLIVVCIRQGYVHKARMQYVRTRRLLELRYRAFVASLSAKWRFVAILLPHVLFFGLSYEALYWLPEPTTDVLSSQTLFGLLSIGYPLLHSIGVIRQKRLYPRSSKSSPPKSRPGATSELIKKFEKISIPDYEWRGYEACLKYWVIWSLAVCGIGMVTLFLPVFVTSFFTVPLHLCNVFLIWMHSPFTRGDIALYTLLSPLVSPYANRIHEREAAVNAEAEEKANFLLRMLVSLRVVPERHVYLAKDLWSQGPALFGLMFLFTPGFVASRGCSLMGFGFPAYVTIGVLGEKRTRRYEWWLAYFSVAVTADYLITAIGREIAWLPLFYHAKLLVMMWLQFPYFQGAERIFNACFSSVFIVPERKNE
;
A
#
# COMPACT_ATOMS: atom_id res chain seq x y z
N MET A 1 -16.88 -26.27 -18.83
CA MET A 1 -15.78 -26.44 -19.81
C MET A 1 -15.30 -25.14 -20.46
N ARG A 2 -16.10 -24.38 -21.24
CA ARG A 2 -15.61 -23.15 -21.93
C ARG A 2 -14.97 -22.08 -21.01
N ARG A 3 -15.43 -21.93 -19.76
CA ARG A 3 -14.81 -21.04 -18.75
C ARG A 3 -13.45 -21.54 -18.24
N LEU A 4 -13.28 -22.85 -18.13
CA LEU A 4 -12.04 -23.50 -17.71
C LEU A 4 -10.97 -23.37 -18.81
N VAL A 5 -11.41 -23.52 -20.07
CA VAL A 5 -10.57 -23.29 -21.26
C VAL A 5 -10.10 -21.83 -21.36
N ARG A 6 -10.96 -20.84 -21.06
CA ARG A 6 -10.56 -19.41 -21.05
C ARG A 6 -9.67 -19.01 -19.88
N CYS A 7 -9.78 -19.68 -18.73
CA CYS A 7 -8.91 -19.40 -17.58
C CYS A 7 -7.51 -20.00 -17.78
N LEU A 8 -7.43 -21.15 -18.47
CA LEU A 8 -6.15 -21.79 -18.78
C LEU A 8 -5.47 -21.19 -20.02
N LEU A 9 -6.22 -20.63 -20.98
CA LEU A 9 -5.65 -20.11 -22.24
C LEU A 9 -4.53 -19.06 -22.07
N PRO A 10 -4.56 -18.11 -21.13
CA PRO A 10 -3.48 -17.14 -20.94
C PRO A 10 -2.24 -17.77 -20.31
N ALA A 11 -2.43 -18.69 -19.35
CA ALA A 11 -1.34 -19.43 -18.72
C ALA A 11 -0.70 -20.42 -19.71
N LEU A 12 -1.52 -21.08 -20.54
CA LEU A 12 -1.08 -21.96 -21.60
C LEU A 12 -0.46 -21.17 -22.77
N GLY A 13 -0.94 -19.94 -23.03
CA GLY A 13 -0.35 -19.00 -23.99
C GLY A 13 1.02 -18.49 -23.55
N ALA A 14 1.19 -18.22 -22.25
CA ALA A 14 2.49 -17.88 -21.68
C ALA A 14 3.46 -19.09 -21.71
N LEU A 15 2.96 -20.30 -21.46
CA LEU A 15 3.71 -21.56 -21.60
C LEU A 15 4.07 -21.88 -23.06
N VAL A 16 3.18 -21.61 -24.01
CA VAL A 16 3.45 -21.80 -25.44
C VAL A 16 4.41 -20.72 -25.94
N ALA A 17 4.33 -19.48 -25.45
CA ALA A 17 5.32 -18.44 -25.72
C ALA A 17 6.71 -18.78 -25.16
N SER A 18 6.81 -19.34 -23.96
CA SER A 18 8.10 -19.78 -23.40
C SER A 18 8.67 -20.98 -24.15
N VAL A 19 7.83 -21.93 -24.56
CA VAL A 19 8.26 -23.08 -25.39
C VAL A 19 8.64 -22.65 -26.81
N LEU A 20 7.92 -21.70 -27.43
CA LEU A 20 8.29 -21.13 -28.73
C LEU A 20 9.59 -20.32 -28.66
N PHE A 21 9.82 -19.59 -27.57
CA PHE A 21 11.08 -18.88 -27.30
C PHE A 21 12.25 -19.86 -27.13
N MET A 22 12.04 -20.98 -26.40
CA MET A 22 13.01 -22.08 -26.30
C MET A 22 13.29 -22.74 -27.65
N LYS A 23 12.27 -22.92 -28.51
CA LYS A 23 12.44 -23.50 -29.86
C LYS A 23 13.15 -22.54 -30.82
N LEU A 24 12.98 -21.24 -30.64
CA LEU A 24 13.72 -20.19 -31.36
C LEU A 24 15.19 -20.13 -30.92
N GLN A 25 15.50 -20.37 -29.64
CA GLN A 25 16.88 -20.53 -29.16
C GLN A 25 17.51 -21.86 -29.61
N ALA A 26 16.72 -22.93 -29.76
CA ALA A 26 17.21 -24.21 -30.29
C ALA A 26 17.53 -24.18 -31.81
N GLN A 27 17.20 -23.10 -32.51
CA GLN A 27 17.59 -22.85 -33.91
C GLN A 27 18.84 -21.97 -34.04
N THR A 28 19.69 -21.93 -33.01
CA THR A 28 21.03 -21.37 -33.15
C THR A 28 21.80 -22.20 -34.20
N PRO A 29 22.38 -21.59 -35.25
CA PRO A 29 23.06 -22.33 -36.31
C PRO A 29 24.21 -23.19 -35.75
N ASN A 30 24.45 -24.34 -36.39
CA ASN A 30 25.50 -25.28 -36.04
C ASN A 30 26.84 -24.54 -35.78
N PRO A 31 27.57 -24.87 -34.71
CA PRO A 31 28.83 -24.22 -34.34
C PRO A 31 30.01 -24.57 -35.26
N SER A 32 29.75 -25.05 -36.48
CA SER A 32 30.76 -25.51 -37.45
C SER A 32 31.30 -24.41 -38.36
N ASP A 33 30.65 -23.25 -38.43
CA ASP A 33 31.03 -22.13 -39.33
C ASP A 33 31.56 -20.90 -38.58
N VAL A 34 32.03 -21.07 -37.33
CA VAL A 34 32.70 -19.99 -36.61
C VAL A 34 34.16 -19.93 -37.05
N ILE A 35 34.42 -19.03 -37.99
CA ILE A 35 35.75 -18.55 -38.38
C ILE A 35 36.50 -18.11 -37.12
N ASP A 36 37.69 -18.67 -36.93
CA ASP A 36 38.66 -18.32 -35.90
C ASP A 36 38.91 -16.80 -35.85
N LEU A 37 38.26 -16.14 -34.89
CA LEU A 37 38.64 -14.82 -34.40
C LEU A 37 38.95 -14.96 -32.91
N GLU A 38 40.01 -15.70 -32.60
CA GLU A 38 40.74 -15.60 -31.33
C GLU A 38 41.46 -14.25 -31.27
N GLY A 39 40.69 -13.18 -31.07
CA GLY A 39 41.20 -11.96 -30.45
C GLY A 39 40.98 -12.10 -28.94
N PRO A 40 42.00 -11.91 -28.09
CA PRO A 40 41.81 -11.95 -26.64
C PRO A 40 40.77 -10.90 -26.25
N VAL A 41 39.71 -11.35 -25.57
CA VAL A 41 38.73 -10.47 -24.95
C VAL A 41 39.51 -9.48 -24.07
N PRO A 42 39.37 -8.15 -24.29
CA PRO A 42 40.07 -7.18 -23.47
C PRO A 42 39.56 -7.31 -22.04
N VAL A 43 40.35 -7.99 -21.21
CA VAL A 43 40.27 -7.92 -19.76
C VAL A 43 40.39 -6.45 -19.43
N LEU A 44 39.34 -5.86 -18.84
CA LEU A 44 39.44 -4.53 -18.24
C LEU A 44 40.51 -4.62 -17.15
N THR A 45 41.75 -4.29 -17.49
CA THR A 45 42.85 -4.17 -16.54
C THR A 45 42.49 -3.06 -15.55
N GLN A 46 42.61 -3.42 -14.28
CA GLN A 46 42.21 -2.65 -13.10
C GLN A 46 42.99 -1.32 -12.95
N ASP A 47 43.96 -1.07 -13.83
CA ASP A 47 44.89 0.06 -13.80
C ASP A 47 44.30 1.39 -14.33
N ALA A 48 43.06 1.39 -14.84
CA ALA A 48 42.42 2.60 -15.38
C ALA A 48 41.41 3.27 -14.44
N LEU A 49 41.14 2.70 -13.26
CA LEU A 49 40.28 3.33 -12.25
C LEU A 49 41.17 3.95 -11.16
N PRO A 50 41.17 5.30 -10.99
CA PRO A 50 41.93 5.92 -9.91
C PRO A 50 41.49 5.33 -8.57
N LEU A 51 42.46 4.87 -7.76
CA LEU A 51 42.17 4.30 -6.45
C LEU A 51 41.31 5.30 -5.65
N PRO A 52 40.20 4.87 -5.01
CA PRO A 52 39.30 5.77 -4.27
C PRO A 52 40.00 6.60 -3.17
N ASN A 53 41.17 6.16 -2.71
CA ASN A 53 41.99 6.88 -1.74
C ASN A 53 42.58 8.20 -2.29
N THR A 54 42.71 8.38 -3.61
CA THR A 54 43.26 9.62 -4.19
C THR A 54 42.25 10.76 -4.27
N LEU A 55 40.95 10.47 -4.38
CA LEU A 55 39.91 11.50 -4.40
C LEU A 55 39.70 12.08 -3.01
N LEU A 56 39.71 11.25 -1.97
CA LEU A 56 39.51 11.73 -0.60
C LEU A 56 40.70 12.60 -0.12
N SER A 57 41.93 12.23 -0.48
CA SER A 57 43.14 13.01 -0.16
C SER A 57 43.26 14.32 -0.94
N GLN A 58 42.47 14.49 -2.01
CA GLN A 58 42.41 15.74 -2.77
C GLN A 58 41.55 16.80 -2.08
N TYR A 59 40.57 16.38 -1.25
CA TYR A 59 39.66 17.27 -0.55
C TYR A 59 39.91 17.35 0.96
N LEU A 60 40.54 16.34 1.55
CA LEU A 60 40.93 16.31 2.97
C LEU A 60 42.45 16.37 3.09
N PRO A 61 43.00 17.21 3.99
CA PRO A 61 44.41 17.18 4.34
C PRO A 61 44.86 15.76 4.72
N ALA A 62 46.03 15.35 4.24
CA ALA A 62 46.56 13.99 4.39
C ALA A 62 46.66 13.51 5.86
N ASP A 63 46.62 14.42 6.84
CA ASP A 63 46.79 14.13 8.26
C ASP A 63 45.48 13.81 9.02
N PHE A 64 44.31 13.90 8.37
CA PHE A 64 43.01 13.68 9.05
C PHE A 64 42.81 12.25 9.57
N SER A 65 43.53 11.26 9.05
CA SER A 65 43.35 9.85 9.45
C SER A 65 44.09 9.45 10.73
N SER A 66 45.06 10.23 11.22
CA SER A 66 45.91 9.79 12.35
C SER A 66 45.55 10.39 13.71
N GLN A 67 44.89 11.56 13.78
CA GLN A 67 44.44 12.14 15.05
C GLN A 67 43.40 13.22 14.80
N PHE A 68 42.17 13.03 15.31
CA PHE A 68 41.12 14.04 15.21
C PHE A 68 41.44 15.22 16.15
N ASN A 69 42.01 16.30 15.61
CA ASN A 69 42.38 17.49 16.37
C ASN A 69 41.27 18.55 16.28
N ALA A 70 40.59 18.81 17.39
CA ALA A 70 39.45 19.75 17.41
C ALA A 70 39.83 21.19 17.03
N SER A 71 41.09 21.59 17.19
CA SER A 71 41.58 22.91 16.80
C SER A 71 41.65 23.11 15.28
N GLU A 72 41.93 22.06 14.51
CA GLU A 72 41.97 22.09 13.05
C GLU A 72 40.57 22.24 12.45
N VAL A 73 39.59 21.54 13.04
CA VAL A 73 38.17 21.71 12.69
C VAL A 73 37.71 23.14 12.98
N ALA A 74 38.11 23.72 14.12
CA ALA A 74 37.80 25.12 14.45
C ALA A 74 38.46 26.13 13.48
N GLN A 75 39.67 25.85 12.99
CA GLN A 75 40.31 26.65 11.93
C GLN A 75 39.61 26.52 10.57
N LEU A 76 39.04 25.37 10.24
CA LEU A 76 38.22 25.21 9.04
C LEU A 76 36.94 26.07 9.08
N PHE A 77 36.34 26.24 10.26
CA PHE A 77 35.18 27.11 10.43
C PHE A 77 35.52 28.62 10.43
N SER A 78 36.78 29.00 10.62
CA SER A 78 37.21 30.41 10.56
C SER A 78 37.59 30.88 9.16
N GLN A 79 37.80 29.95 8.21
CA GLN A 79 37.99 30.28 6.81
C GLN A 79 36.66 30.58 6.12
N GLY A 80 36.64 31.58 5.24
CA GLY A 80 35.46 31.90 4.44
C GLY A 80 35.07 30.73 3.52
N PRO A 81 33.76 30.51 3.25
CA PRO A 81 33.31 29.37 2.46
C PRO A 81 33.85 29.45 1.02
N ASN A 82 34.66 28.47 0.62
CA ASN A 82 35.11 28.31 -0.77
C ASN A 82 34.01 27.63 -1.59
N TRP A 83 33.05 28.42 -2.09
CA TRP A 83 31.93 27.94 -2.89
C TRP A 83 32.38 27.17 -4.15
N GLY A 84 33.52 27.52 -4.75
CA GLY A 84 34.07 26.80 -5.90
C GLY A 84 34.50 25.38 -5.54
N GLY A 85 35.23 25.22 -4.43
CA GLY A 85 35.63 23.91 -3.92
C GLY A 85 34.45 23.02 -3.54
N ILE A 86 33.41 23.60 -2.93
CA ILE A 86 32.15 22.90 -2.61
C ILE A 86 31.45 22.42 -3.90
N GLY A 87 31.42 23.27 -4.93
CA GLY A 87 30.84 22.94 -6.24
C GLY A 87 31.53 21.75 -6.91
N PHE A 88 32.87 21.77 -6.99
CA PHE A 88 33.63 20.65 -7.56
C PHE A 88 33.51 19.36 -6.75
N ALA A 89 33.56 19.45 -5.42
CA ALA A 89 33.36 18.28 -4.55
C ALA A 89 31.95 17.66 -4.72
N LEU A 90 30.92 18.49 -4.92
CA LEU A 90 29.57 18.02 -5.23
C LEU A 90 29.51 17.35 -6.60
N GLU A 91 30.12 17.94 -7.63
CA GLU A 91 30.18 17.37 -8.98
C GLU A 91 30.86 15.98 -8.97
N ASP A 92 32.02 15.88 -8.33
CA ASP A 92 32.76 14.62 -8.18
C ASP A 92 31.95 13.57 -7.41
N ALA A 93 31.28 13.97 -6.32
CA ALA A 93 30.38 13.09 -5.58
C ALA A 93 29.22 12.59 -6.45
N VAL A 94 28.63 13.45 -7.28
CA VAL A 94 27.55 13.07 -8.22
C VAL A 94 28.07 12.10 -9.28
N VAL A 95 29.23 12.38 -9.90
CA VAL A 95 29.85 11.51 -10.91
C VAL A 95 30.18 10.14 -10.31
N ALA A 96 30.82 10.11 -9.14
CA ALA A 96 31.13 8.87 -8.42
C ALA A 96 29.86 8.07 -8.10
N THR A 97 28.79 8.76 -7.70
CA THR A 97 27.49 8.14 -7.45
C THR A 97 26.90 7.50 -8.73
N PHE A 98 26.95 8.17 -9.87
CA PHE A 98 26.48 7.62 -11.15
C PHE A 98 27.34 6.45 -11.65
N GLN A 99 28.66 6.51 -11.47
CA GLN A 99 29.55 5.39 -11.78
C GLN A 99 29.22 4.18 -10.88
N CYS A 100 29.00 4.42 -9.59
CA CYS A 100 28.54 3.40 -8.65
C CYS A 100 27.21 2.79 -9.11
N PHE A 101 26.21 3.60 -9.51
CA PHE A 101 24.96 3.10 -10.08
C PHE A 101 25.17 2.24 -11.34
N LYS A 102 26.05 2.64 -12.25
CA LYS A 102 26.35 1.85 -13.47
C LYS A 102 26.99 0.50 -13.12
N LEU A 103 27.94 0.48 -12.19
CA LEU A 103 28.60 -0.75 -11.72
C LEU A 103 27.59 -1.68 -11.03
N TRP A 104 26.75 -1.15 -10.13
CA TRP A 104 25.67 -1.91 -9.50
C TRP A 104 24.64 -2.41 -10.49
N GLY A 105 24.25 -1.61 -11.47
CA GLY A 105 23.32 -2.03 -12.53
C GLY A 105 23.89 -3.18 -13.36
N THR A 106 25.18 -3.12 -13.71
CA THR A 106 25.88 -4.19 -14.43
C THR A 106 25.97 -5.46 -13.56
N PHE A 107 26.34 -5.30 -12.29
CA PHE A 107 26.38 -6.40 -11.32
C PHE A 107 25.00 -7.06 -11.15
N LEU A 108 23.94 -6.28 -10.93
CA LEU A 108 22.58 -6.79 -10.76
C LEU A 108 22.09 -7.51 -12.02
N LEU A 109 22.39 -6.99 -13.21
CA LEU A 109 22.08 -7.65 -14.47
C LEU A 109 22.79 -9.00 -14.56
N LEU A 110 24.10 -9.03 -14.28
CA LEU A 110 24.90 -10.26 -14.30
C LEU A 110 24.43 -11.28 -13.25
N VAL A 111 24.02 -10.85 -12.07
CA VAL A 111 23.47 -11.72 -11.01
C VAL A 111 22.05 -12.19 -11.34
N SER A 112 21.26 -11.38 -12.05
CA SER A 112 19.88 -11.76 -12.39
C SER A 112 19.81 -12.97 -13.33
N VAL A 113 20.78 -13.14 -14.22
CA VAL A 113 20.84 -14.27 -15.17
C VAL A 113 20.89 -15.64 -14.47
N PRO A 114 21.88 -15.95 -13.62
CA PRO A 114 21.92 -17.21 -12.90
C PRO A 114 20.77 -17.35 -11.90
N LEU A 115 20.23 -16.25 -11.35
CA LEU A 115 19.11 -16.28 -10.42
C LEU A 115 17.80 -16.68 -11.12
N VAL A 116 17.55 -16.13 -12.32
CA VAL A 116 16.41 -16.53 -13.16
C VAL A 116 16.59 -17.97 -13.65
N GLN A 117 17.80 -18.38 -14.02
CA GLN A 117 18.09 -19.78 -14.37
C GLN A 117 17.87 -20.71 -13.17
N ALA A 118 18.33 -20.34 -11.97
CA ALA A 118 18.13 -21.12 -10.75
C ALA A 118 16.65 -21.19 -10.36
N LEU A 119 15.88 -20.11 -10.53
CA LEU A 119 14.43 -20.13 -10.32
C LEU A 119 13.69 -21.00 -11.34
N ALA A 120 14.14 -21.01 -12.61
CA ALA A 120 13.60 -21.90 -13.62
C ALA A 120 13.87 -23.37 -13.27
N VAL A 121 15.12 -23.70 -12.93
CA VAL A 121 15.52 -25.04 -12.48
C VAL A 121 14.81 -25.46 -11.19
N LEU A 122 14.68 -24.54 -10.22
CA LEU A 122 13.93 -24.78 -8.98
C LEU A 122 12.45 -24.99 -9.27
N GLY A 123 11.87 -24.24 -10.20
CA GLY A 123 10.49 -24.45 -10.65
C GLY A 123 10.29 -25.85 -11.24
N GLU A 124 11.23 -26.29 -12.08
CA GLU A 124 11.23 -27.65 -12.64
C GLU A 124 11.47 -28.73 -11.58
N ALA A 125 12.33 -28.48 -10.58
CA ALA A 125 12.63 -29.41 -9.49
C ALA A 125 11.51 -29.49 -8.43
N VAL A 126 10.81 -28.37 -8.15
CA VAL A 126 9.70 -28.31 -7.18
C VAL A 126 8.42 -28.88 -7.76
N LEU A 127 8.20 -28.76 -9.08
CA LEU A 127 7.03 -29.30 -9.75
C LEU A 127 6.76 -30.79 -9.43
N PRO A 128 7.73 -31.73 -9.56
CA PRO A 128 7.51 -33.11 -9.18
C PRO A 128 7.25 -33.26 -7.68
N HIS A 129 7.85 -32.45 -6.80
CA HIS A 129 7.56 -32.49 -5.37
C HIS A 129 6.15 -32.00 -5.03
N VAL A 130 5.63 -30.96 -5.68
CA VAL A 130 4.23 -30.51 -5.50
C VAL A 130 3.26 -31.57 -5.99
N LEU A 131 3.56 -32.18 -7.14
CA LEU A 131 2.78 -33.32 -7.64
C LEU A 131 2.88 -34.52 -6.69
N THR A 132 4.04 -34.75 -6.08
CA THR A 132 4.25 -35.84 -5.11
C THR A 132 3.55 -35.54 -3.79
N ALA A 133 3.61 -34.31 -3.25
CA ALA A 133 2.85 -33.88 -2.08
C ALA A 133 1.34 -33.95 -2.32
N GLY A 134 0.89 -33.64 -3.54
CA GLY A 134 -0.50 -33.87 -3.97
C GLY A 134 -0.85 -35.36 -3.97
N LYS A 135 0.02 -36.22 -4.51
CA LYS A 135 -0.15 -37.69 -4.47
C LYS A 135 -0.14 -38.23 -3.04
N VAL A 136 0.81 -37.82 -2.20
CA VAL A 136 0.91 -38.16 -0.78
C VAL A 136 -0.31 -37.65 -0.02
N GLY A 137 -0.82 -36.46 -0.32
CA GLY A 137 -2.06 -35.96 0.25
C GLY A 137 -3.27 -36.84 -0.12
N VAL A 138 -3.30 -37.36 -1.35
CA VAL A 138 -4.32 -38.31 -1.80
C VAL A 138 -4.13 -39.70 -1.18
N GLU A 139 -2.89 -40.17 -1.02
CA GLU A 139 -2.54 -41.44 -0.39
C GLU A 139 -2.80 -41.41 1.12
N TYR A 140 -2.38 -40.34 1.81
CA TYR A 140 -2.73 -40.07 3.21
C TYR A 140 -4.24 -39.97 3.39
N ALA A 141 -4.94 -39.32 2.45
CA ALA A 141 -6.40 -39.32 2.44
C ALA A 141 -7.02 -40.71 2.20
N ARG A 142 -6.29 -41.67 1.59
CA ARG A 142 -6.71 -43.07 1.41
C ARG A 142 -6.32 -43.97 2.59
N GLU A 143 -5.29 -43.60 3.34
CA GLU A 143 -4.80 -44.33 4.52
C GLU A 143 -5.51 -43.92 5.82
N LEU A 144 -6.09 -42.72 5.89
CA LEU A 144 -6.94 -42.30 7.01
C LEU A 144 -8.03 -43.34 7.27
N ASP A 145 -8.37 -43.59 8.54
CA ASP A 145 -9.47 -44.50 8.85
C ASP A 145 -10.74 -44.11 8.06
N PRO A 146 -11.53 -45.09 7.61
CA PRO A 146 -12.73 -44.84 6.81
C PRO A 146 -13.71 -43.87 7.50
N LEU A 147 -13.68 -43.78 8.84
CA LEU A 147 -14.42 -42.79 9.62
C LEU A 147 -13.95 -41.35 9.38
N TYR A 148 -12.65 -41.06 9.43
CA TYR A 148 -12.12 -39.71 9.18
C TYR A 148 -12.26 -39.31 7.71
N GLN A 149 -12.08 -40.26 6.78
CA GLN A 149 -12.37 -40.03 5.37
C GLN A 149 -13.83 -39.64 5.16
N ALA A 150 -14.76 -40.38 5.78
CA ALA A 150 -16.18 -40.07 5.72
C ALA A 150 -16.47 -38.67 6.31
N ILE A 151 -15.86 -38.29 7.43
CA ILE A 151 -16.03 -36.95 8.02
C ILE A 151 -15.52 -35.85 7.08
N ILE A 152 -14.36 -36.01 6.45
CA ILE A 152 -13.83 -35.04 5.48
C ILE A 152 -14.74 -34.95 4.25
N VAL A 153 -15.16 -36.08 3.69
CA VAL A 153 -16.05 -36.10 2.51
C VAL A 153 -17.42 -35.50 2.84
N ILE A 154 -18.01 -35.85 3.99
CA ILE A 154 -19.29 -35.30 4.46
C ILE A 154 -19.17 -33.81 4.74
N SER A 155 -18.10 -33.33 5.37
CA SER A 155 -17.89 -31.90 5.63
C SER A 155 -17.71 -31.11 4.35
N VAL A 156 -16.92 -31.60 3.39
CA VAL A 156 -16.76 -30.98 2.07
C VAL A 156 -18.09 -30.98 1.30
N LEU A 157 -18.82 -32.10 1.29
CA LEU A 157 -20.15 -32.17 0.68
C LEU A 157 -21.13 -31.21 1.35
N LEU A 158 -21.15 -31.12 2.68
CA LEU A 158 -21.97 -30.17 3.42
C LEU A 158 -21.61 -28.72 3.07
N ILE A 159 -20.33 -28.39 2.96
CA ILE A 159 -19.88 -27.05 2.52
C ILE A 159 -20.39 -26.78 1.10
N VAL A 160 -20.21 -27.72 0.17
CA VAL A 160 -20.66 -27.58 -1.23
C VAL A 160 -22.18 -27.47 -1.32
N VAL A 161 -22.94 -28.27 -0.57
CA VAL A 161 -24.40 -28.20 -0.49
C VAL A 161 -24.85 -26.89 0.14
N CYS A 162 -24.20 -26.43 1.21
CA CYS A 162 -24.46 -25.14 1.86
C CYS A 162 -24.26 -23.96 0.89
N ILE A 163 -23.22 -24.02 0.07
CA ILE A 163 -22.95 -23.03 -0.98
C ILE A 163 -23.99 -23.13 -2.09
N ARG A 164 -24.26 -24.34 -2.60
CA ARG A 164 -25.16 -24.58 -3.74
C ARG A 164 -26.63 -24.26 -3.43
N GLN A 165 -27.11 -24.63 -2.25
CA GLN A 165 -28.48 -24.33 -1.81
C GLN A 165 -28.64 -22.86 -1.37
N GLY A 166 -27.56 -22.07 -1.40
CA GLY A 166 -27.60 -20.67 -1.00
C GLY A 166 -27.86 -20.46 0.49
N TYR A 167 -27.60 -21.46 1.35
CA TYR A 167 -27.68 -21.28 2.80
C TYR A 167 -26.69 -20.21 3.27
N VAL A 168 -25.49 -20.16 2.69
CA VAL A 168 -24.51 -19.08 2.95
C VAL A 168 -25.09 -17.72 2.57
N HIS A 169 -25.82 -17.63 1.44
CA HIS A 169 -26.48 -16.39 1.03
C HIS A 169 -27.61 -16.01 1.99
N LYS A 170 -28.46 -16.96 2.41
CA LYS A 170 -29.53 -16.74 3.40
C LYS A 170 -28.98 -16.31 4.76
N ALA A 171 -27.97 -17.01 5.28
CA ALA A 171 -27.29 -16.68 6.52
C ALA A 171 -26.63 -15.30 6.45
N ARG A 172 -25.95 -14.98 5.34
CA ARG A 172 -25.41 -13.64 5.10
C ARG A 172 -26.50 -12.57 5.08
N MET A 173 -27.63 -12.81 4.42
CA MET A 173 -28.75 -11.87 4.37
C MET A 173 -29.40 -11.68 5.75
N GLN A 174 -29.56 -12.76 6.52
CA GLN A 174 -30.03 -12.71 7.90
C GLN A 174 -29.06 -11.93 8.78
N TYR A 175 -27.76 -12.22 8.72
CA TYR A 175 -26.71 -11.49 9.44
C TYR A 175 -26.73 -10.00 9.10
N VAL A 176 -26.83 -9.63 7.81
CA VAL A 176 -26.91 -8.22 7.40
C VAL A 176 -28.19 -7.56 7.94
N ARG A 177 -29.32 -8.27 7.95
CA ARG A 177 -30.59 -7.77 8.49
C ARG A 177 -30.52 -7.58 10.00
N THR A 178 -30.06 -8.58 10.75
CA THR A 178 -29.93 -8.52 12.21
C THR A 178 -28.94 -7.43 12.62
N ARG A 179 -27.79 -7.34 11.94
CA ARG A 179 -26.81 -6.27 12.14
C ARG A 179 -27.44 -4.89 11.93
N ARG A 180 -28.18 -4.67 10.83
CA ARG A 180 -28.86 -3.39 10.58
C ARG A 180 -29.88 -3.05 11.67
N LEU A 181 -30.66 -4.02 12.14
CA LEU A 181 -31.62 -3.81 13.22
C LEU A 181 -30.92 -3.41 14.53
N LEU A 182 -29.82 -4.09 14.87
CA LEU A 182 -29.00 -3.77 16.03
C LEU A 182 -28.38 -2.38 15.90
N GLU A 183 -27.82 -2.03 14.74
CA GLU A 183 -27.28 -0.68 14.48
C GLU A 183 -28.35 0.41 14.64
N LEU A 184 -29.60 0.16 14.20
CA LEU A 184 -30.70 1.12 14.35
C LEU A 184 -31.10 1.28 15.82
N ARG A 185 -31.26 0.19 16.56
CA ARG A 185 -31.56 0.22 18.00
C ARG A 185 -30.47 0.93 18.78
N TYR A 186 -29.22 0.62 18.47
CA TYR A 186 -28.06 1.27 19.06
C TYR A 186 -28.03 2.78 18.76
N ARG A 187 -28.29 3.21 17.51
CA ARG A 187 -28.38 4.64 17.18
C ARG A 187 -29.51 5.35 17.91
N ALA A 188 -30.67 4.70 18.06
CA ALA A 188 -31.78 5.25 18.82
C ALA A 188 -31.41 5.41 20.31
N PHE A 189 -30.73 4.41 20.88
CA PHE A 189 -30.19 4.45 22.24
C PHE A 189 -29.19 5.59 22.41
N VAL A 190 -28.17 5.68 21.54
CA VAL A 190 -27.17 6.77 21.57
C VAL A 190 -27.84 8.14 21.39
N ALA A 191 -28.83 8.26 20.51
CA ALA A 191 -29.58 9.50 20.33
C ALA A 191 -30.32 9.90 21.61
N SER A 192 -30.99 8.95 22.26
CA SER A 192 -31.69 9.19 23.53
C SER A 192 -30.73 9.59 24.67
N LEU A 193 -29.52 9.01 24.71
CA LEU A 193 -28.47 9.40 25.64
C LEU A 193 -27.91 10.79 25.32
N SER A 194 -27.66 11.07 24.03
CA SER A 194 -27.06 12.34 23.59
C SER A 194 -27.94 13.55 23.89
N ALA A 195 -29.26 13.35 23.93
CA ALA A 195 -30.22 14.39 24.30
C ALA A 195 -30.10 14.82 25.77
N LYS A 196 -29.63 13.93 26.65
CA LYS A 196 -29.42 14.22 28.07
C LYS A 196 -27.97 14.54 28.40
N TRP A 197 -27.02 13.76 27.86
CA TRP A 197 -25.60 13.80 28.19
C TRP A 197 -24.75 13.51 26.94
N ARG A 198 -24.42 14.54 26.17
CA ARG A 198 -23.63 14.42 24.93
C ARG A 198 -22.28 13.74 25.14
N PHE A 199 -21.56 14.07 26.21
CA PHE A 199 -20.26 13.48 26.52
C PHE A 199 -20.35 11.98 26.82
N VAL A 200 -21.33 11.59 27.65
CA VAL A 200 -21.57 10.18 27.99
C VAL A 200 -21.95 9.39 26.74
N ALA A 201 -22.78 9.94 25.86
CA ALA A 201 -23.15 9.27 24.61
C ALA A 201 -21.95 8.98 23.69
N ILE A 202 -20.91 9.81 23.73
CA ILE A 202 -19.66 9.60 22.96
C ILE A 202 -18.75 8.59 23.68
N LEU A 203 -18.53 8.74 24.99
CA LEU A 203 -17.54 7.95 25.72
C LEU A 203 -18.04 6.54 26.10
N LEU A 204 -19.31 6.39 26.43
CA LEU A 204 -19.90 5.16 26.97
C LEU A 204 -19.62 3.90 26.13
N PRO A 205 -19.81 3.90 24.79
CA PRO A 205 -19.56 2.70 23.99
C PRO A 205 -18.11 2.24 24.01
N HIS A 206 -17.19 3.19 24.20
CA HIS A 206 -15.76 2.96 24.18
C HIS A 206 -15.33 2.34 25.50
N VAL A 207 -15.76 2.94 26.61
CA VAL A 207 -15.52 2.43 27.96
C VAL A 207 -16.14 1.04 28.14
N LEU A 208 -17.38 0.84 27.67
CA LEU A 208 -18.03 -0.49 27.71
C LEU A 208 -17.26 -1.52 26.89
N PHE A 209 -16.78 -1.18 25.69
CA PHE A 209 -16.01 -2.11 24.88
C PHE A 209 -14.71 -2.52 25.58
N PHE A 210 -13.93 -1.56 26.08
CA PHE A 210 -12.66 -1.87 26.74
C PHE A 210 -12.85 -2.58 28.07
N GLY A 211 -13.87 -2.21 28.86
CA GLY A 211 -14.23 -2.92 30.09
C GLY A 211 -14.63 -4.37 29.84
N LEU A 212 -15.52 -4.61 28.86
CA LEU A 212 -15.91 -5.97 28.48
C LEU A 212 -14.76 -6.77 27.87
N SER A 213 -13.88 -6.13 27.09
CA SER A 213 -12.73 -6.80 26.51
C SER A 213 -11.68 -7.15 27.56
N TYR A 214 -11.50 -6.30 28.57
CA TYR A 214 -10.61 -6.55 29.71
C TYR A 214 -11.12 -7.73 30.55
N GLU A 215 -12.41 -7.74 30.90
CA GLU A 215 -13.05 -8.88 31.57
C GLU A 215 -12.93 -10.15 30.71
N ALA A 216 -13.27 -10.07 29.42
CA ALA A 216 -13.15 -11.22 28.53
C ALA A 216 -11.72 -11.77 28.49
N LEU A 217 -10.70 -10.90 28.40
CA LEU A 217 -9.29 -11.28 28.45
C LEU A 217 -8.91 -12.02 29.73
N TYR A 218 -9.46 -11.61 30.87
CA TYR A 218 -9.22 -12.25 32.15
C TYR A 218 -9.83 -13.67 32.22
N TRP A 219 -10.97 -13.89 31.58
CA TRP A 219 -11.69 -15.18 31.59
C TRP A 219 -11.38 -16.08 30.38
N LEU A 220 -10.59 -15.62 29.40
CA LEU A 220 -10.28 -16.36 28.18
C LEU A 220 -9.28 -17.50 28.48
N PRO A 221 -9.55 -18.74 28.02
CA PRO A 221 -8.59 -19.84 28.15
C PRO A 221 -7.24 -19.54 27.45
N GLU A 222 -6.13 -20.06 27.97
CA GLU A 222 -4.78 -19.94 27.38
C GLU A 222 -4.71 -20.12 25.84
N PRO A 223 -5.31 -21.16 25.22
CA PRO A 223 -5.23 -21.31 23.76
C PRO A 223 -5.89 -20.16 23.01
N THR A 224 -6.91 -19.52 23.59
CA THR A 224 -7.57 -18.36 22.97
C THR A 224 -6.75 -17.09 23.14
N THR A 225 -6.06 -16.92 24.28
CA THR A 225 -5.13 -15.81 24.48
C THR A 225 -3.92 -15.93 23.56
N ASP A 226 -3.48 -17.14 23.24
CA ASP A 226 -2.40 -17.40 22.28
C ASP A 226 -2.79 -17.02 20.84
N VAL A 227 -4.02 -17.35 20.43
CA VAL A 227 -4.55 -16.90 19.13
C VAL A 227 -4.63 -15.36 19.10
N LEU A 228 -5.09 -14.75 20.20
CA LEU A 228 -5.18 -13.29 20.31
C LEU A 228 -3.82 -12.61 20.41
N SER A 229 -2.77 -13.30 20.86
CA SER A 229 -1.39 -12.81 20.90
C SER A 229 -0.60 -13.14 19.62
N SER A 230 -1.24 -13.74 18.60
CA SER A 230 -0.58 -14.11 17.36
C SER A 230 -0.25 -12.89 16.46
N GLN A 231 0.97 -12.89 15.92
CA GLN A 231 1.44 -11.89 14.95
C GLN A 231 0.65 -11.93 13.64
N THR A 232 0.17 -13.12 13.27
CA THR A 232 -0.67 -13.32 12.08
C THR A 232 -2.01 -12.63 12.22
N LEU A 233 -2.67 -12.74 13.39
CA LEU A 233 -3.90 -12.01 13.67
C LEU A 233 -3.67 -10.50 13.67
N PHE A 234 -2.55 -10.03 14.22
CA PHE A 234 -2.18 -8.62 14.18
C PHE A 234 -2.02 -8.11 12.75
N GLY A 235 -1.25 -8.81 11.91
CA GLY A 235 -1.11 -8.46 10.49
C GLY A 235 -2.44 -8.49 9.74
N LEU A 236 -3.28 -9.49 10.03
CA LEU A 236 -4.61 -9.63 9.43
C LEU A 236 -5.53 -8.47 9.84
N LEU A 237 -5.59 -8.10 11.11
CA LEU A 237 -6.44 -7.01 11.59
C LEU A 237 -5.88 -5.62 11.21
N SER A 238 -4.56 -5.45 11.25
CA SER A 238 -3.89 -4.19 10.99
C SER A 238 -3.89 -3.82 9.50
N ILE A 239 -3.75 -4.81 8.61
CA ILE A 239 -3.64 -4.57 7.16
C ILE A 239 -4.60 -5.42 6.34
N GLY A 240 -4.65 -6.73 6.59
CA GLY A 240 -5.41 -7.65 5.73
C GLY A 240 -6.90 -7.33 5.64
N TYR A 241 -7.57 -7.16 6.77
CA TYR A 241 -8.99 -6.82 6.87
C TYR A 241 -9.29 -5.42 6.28
N PRO A 242 -8.61 -4.34 6.67
CA PRO A 242 -8.79 -3.01 6.06
C PRO A 242 -8.57 -3.01 4.55
N LEU A 243 -7.56 -3.74 4.05
CA LEU A 243 -7.26 -3.86 2.63
C LEU A 243 -8.41 -4.55 1.89
N LEU A 244 -8.86 -5.71 2.38
CA LEU A 244 -10.00 -6.43 1.80
C LEU A 244 -11.28 -5.59 1.83
N HIS A 245 -11.51 -4.85 2.92
CA HIS A 245 -12.64 -3.96 3.07
C HIS A 245 -12.57 -2.79 2.08
N SER A 246 -11.39 -2.18 1.90
CA SER A 246 -11.14 -1.10 0.95
C SER A 246 -11.39 -1.54 -0.49
N ILE A 247 -10.86 -2.71 -0.88
CA ILE A 247 -11.10 -3.33 -2.19
C ILE A 247 -12.59 -3.62 -2.38
N GLY A 248 -13.26 -4.14 -1.35
CA GLY A 248 -14.70 -4.42 -1.36
C GLY A 248 -15.54 -3.17 -1.61
N VAL A 249 -15.21 -2.06 -0.95
CA VAL A 249 -15.90 -0.76 -1.11
C VAL A 249 -15.69 -0.19 -2.50
N ILE A 250 -14.46 -0.24 -3.04
CA ILE A 250 -14.16 0.20 -4.41
C ILE A 250 -14.93 -0.64 -5.43
N ARG A 251 -14.90 -1.96 -5.27
CA ARG A 251 -15.59 -2.91 -6.16
C ARG A 251 -17.08 -2.68 -6.15
N GLN A 252 -17.72 -2.54 -4.98
CA GLN A 252 -19.16 -2.36 -4.88
C GLN A 252 -19.64 -1.15 -5.70
N LYS A 253 -18.90 -0.03 -5.63
CA LYS A 253 -19.21 1.18 -6.39
C LYS A 253 -19.02 0.99 -7.90
N ARG A 254 -17.93 0.34 -8.31
CA ARG A 254 -17.61 0.12 -9.74
C ARG A 254 -18.54 -0.89 -10.43
N LEU A 255 -19.02 -1.91 -9.71
CA LEU A 255 -19.91 -2.95 -10.26
C LEU A 255 -21.37 -2.55 -10.31
N TYR A 256 -21.79 -1.73 -9.37
CA TYR A 256 -23.14 -1.22 -9.31
C TYR A 256 -23.08 0.31 -9.37
N PRO A 257 -22.57 0.90 -10.49
CA PRO A 257 -22.68 2.32 -10.69
C PRO A 257 -24.17 2.58 -10.76
N ARG A 258 -24.73 3.14 -9.68
CA ARG A 258 -26.16 3.38 -9.56
C ARG A 258 -26.50 4.28 -10.73
N SER A 259 -27.24 3.75 -11.71
CA SER A 259 -27.65 4.52 -12.88
C SER A 259 -28.47 5.69 -12.36
N SER A 260 -27.84 6.86 -12.25
CA SER A 260 -28.43 8.07 -11.67
C SER A 260 -29.53 8.66 -12.57
N LYS A 261 -30.02 7.89 -13.55
CA LYS A 261 -30.89 8.33 -14.64
C LYS A 261 -31.99 7.34 -15.00
N SER A 262 -32.29 6.31 -14.20
CA SER A 262 -33.60 5.67 -14.37
C SER A 262 -34.66 6.59 -13.75
N SER A 263 -35.19 7.50 -14.56
CA SER A 263 -36.52 8.05 -14.31
C SER A 263 -37.42 6.89 -13.87
N PRO A 264 -38.14 7.00 -12.74
CA PRO A 264 -38.94 5.90 -12.24
C PRO A 264 -39.83 5.39 -13.38
N PRO A 265 -39.81 4.10 -13.72
CA PRO A 265 -40.72 3.57 -14.72
C PRO A 265 -42.14 3.98 -14.28
N LYS A 266 -42.94 4.49 -15.22
CA LYS A 266 -44.37 4.80 -15.00
C LYS A 266 -45.11 3.47 -14.71
N SER A 267 -44.91 2.90 -13.53
CA SER A 267 -45.61 1.70 -13.09
C SER A 267 -46.91 2.11 -12.38
N ARG A 268 -47.98 1.40 -12.75
CA ARG A 268 -49.35 1.56 -12.26
C ARG A 268 -49.43 1.55 -10.73
N PRO A 269 -50.40 2.28 -10.13
CA PRO A 269 -50.52 2.45 -8.70
C PRO A 269 -50.96 1.13 -8.02
N GLY A 270 -49.98 0.37 -7.52
CA GLY A 270 -50.21 -0.76 -6.61
C GLY A 270 -49.88 -0.37 -5.17
N ALA A 271 -50.77 -0.71 -4.23
CA ALA A 271 -50.74 -0.31 -2.82
C ALA A 271 -49.49 -0.78 -2.04
N THR A 272 -48.77 -1.80 -2.51
CA THR A 272 -47.50 -2.24 -1.93
C THR A 272 -46.30 -1.35 -2.29
N SER A 273 -46.46 -0.40 -3.23
CA SER A 273 -45.36 0.47 -3.65
C SER A 273 -45.06 1.61 -2.68
N GLU A 274 -45.98 2.01 -1.80
CA GLU A 274 -45.74 3.15 -0.89
C GLU A 274 -44.71 2.82 0.18
N LEU A 275 -44.78 1.65 0.81
CA LEU A 275 -43.82 1.25 1.84
C LEU A 275 -42.42 1.05 1.25
N ILE A 276 -42.32 0.45 0.05
CA ILE A 276 -41.04 0.30 -0.66
C ILE A 276 -40.50 1.66 -1.11
N LYS A 277 -41.35 2.56 -1.64
CA LYS A 277 -40.95 3.94 -1.95
C LYS A 277 -40.54 4.71 -0.70
N LYS A 278 -41.18 4.48 0.46
CA LYS A 278 -40.80 5.10 1.73
C LYS A 278 -39.44 4.57 2.20
N PHE A 279 -39.20 3.25 2.12
CA PHE A 279 -37.91 2.65 2.45
C PHE A 279 -36.79 3.00 1.45
N GLU A 280 -37.10 3.16 0.16
CA GLU A 280 -36.15 3.56 -0.88
C GLU A 280 -35.84 5.06 -0.80
N LYS A 281 -36.81 5.89 -0.43
CA LYS A 281 -36.59 7.32 -0.08
C LYS A 281 -35.84 7.47 1.25
N ILE A 282 -35.91 6.47 2.13
CA ILE A 282 -35.06 6.32 3.34
C ILE A 282 -33.74 5.60 3.02
N SER A 283 -33.49 5.16 1.78
CA SER A 283 -32.15 4.70 1.38
C SER A 283 -31.24 5.93 1.24
N ILE A 284 -30.71 6.36 2.40
CA ILE A 284 -29.95 7.58 2.60
C ILE A 284 -28.79 7.62 1.57
N PRO A 285 -28.79 8.57 0.61
CA PRO A 285 -27.72 8.70 -0.40
C PRO A 285 -26.32 8.88 0.23
N ASP A 286 -26.23 9.29 1.51
CA ASP A 286 -24.98 9.41 2.26
C ASP A 286 -24.37 8.08 2.74
N TYR A 287 -24.95 6.92 2.43
CA TYR A 287 -24.37 5.63 2.86
C TYR A 287 -23.16 5.21 2.01
N GLU A 288 -23.13 5.56 0.73
CA GLU A 288 -22.04 5.16 -0.18
C GLU A 288 -20.71 5.84 0.19
N TRP A 289 -20.75 7.14 0.53
CA TRP A 289 -19.56 7.89 0.94
C TRP A 289 -19.00 7.43 2.28
N ARG A 290 -19.86 6.97 3.19
CA ARG A 290 -19.45 6.52 4.52
C ARG A 290 -18.51 5.32 4.47
N GLY A 291 -18.66 4.42 3.48
CA GLY A 291 -17.74 3.30 3.30
C GLY A 291 -16.32 3.76 2.98
N TYR A 292 -16.18 4.69 2.03
CA TYR A 292 -14.88 5.27 1.67
C TYR A 292 -14.29 6.07 2.82
N GLU A 293 -15.11 6.92 3.45
CA GLU A 293 -14.69 7.77 4.55
C GLU A 293 -14.15 6.96 5.73
N ALA A 294 -14.85 5.89 6.13
CA ALA A 294 -14.39 5.01 7.21
C ALA A 294 -13.05 4.32 6.87
N CYS A 295 -12.92 3.77 5.65
CA CYS A 295 -11.66 3.13 5.25
C CYS A 295 -10.50 4.13 5.21
N LEU A 296 -10.73 5.33 4.67
CA LEU A 296 -9.70 6.37 4.60
C LEU A 296 -9.30 6.87 5.99
N LYS A 297 -10.25 7.09 6.91
CA LYS A 297 -9.95 7.46 8.29
C LYS A 297 -9.07 6.42 8.97
N TYR A 298 -9.39 5.14 8.78
CA TYR A 298 -8.55 4.05 9.26
C TYR A 298 -7.13 4.14 8.68
N TRP A 299 -6.98 4.25 7.36
CA TRP A 299 -5.67 4.33 6.72
C TRP A 299 -4.86 5.56 7.14
N VAL A 300 -5.52 6.70 7.37
CA VAL A 300 -4.88 7.90 7.89
C VAL A 300 -4.33 7.64 9.30
N ILE A 301 -5.15 7.11 10.21
CA ILE A 301 -4.72 6.79 11.59
C ILE A 301 -3.57 5.78 11.57
N TRP A 302 -3.73 4.70 10.80
CA TRP A 302 -2.74 3.64 10.67
C TRP A 302 -1.41 4.20 10.14
N SER A 303 -1.47 5.01 9.08
CA SER A 303 -0.28 5.64 8.48
C SER A 303 0.42 6.57 9.46
N LEU A 304 -0.33 7.41 10.17
CA LEU A 304 0.22 8.30 11.19
C LEU A 304 0.85 7.52 12.35
N ALA A 305 0.24 6.41 12.77
CA ALA A 305 0.79 5.54 13.79
C ALA A 305 2.10 4.87 13.33
N VAL A 306 2.11 4.28 12.12
CA VAL A 306 3.31 3.66 11.54
C VAL A 306 4.44 4.68 11.37
N CYS A 307 4.15 5.87 10.85
CA CYS A 307 5.12 6.95 10.75
C CYS A 307 5.59 7.45 12.12
N GLY A 308 4.67 7.63 13.06
CA GLY A 308 4.98 8.09 14.42
C GLY A 308 5.91 7.13 15.14
N ILE A 309 5.57 5.83 15.16
CA ILE A 309 6.43 4.78 15.70
C ILE A 309 7.77 4.76 14.95
N GLY A 310 7.73 4.89 13.63
CA GLY A 310 8.92 4.95 12.77
C GLY A 310 9.88 6.08 13.14
N MET A 311 9.36 7.28 13.41
CA MET A 311 10.15 8.44 13.78
C MET A 311 10.64 8.36 15.23
N VAL A 312 9.78 7.92 16.16
CA VAL A 312 10.16 7.76 17.57
C VAL A 312 11.28 6.74 17.73
N THR A 313 11.21 5.62 17.02
CA THR A 313 12.26 4.58 17.03
C THR A 313 13.54 4.99 16.29
N LEU A 314 13.54 6.10 15.53
CA LEU A 314 14.78 6.65 14.94
C LEU A 314 15.61 7.39 15.98
N PHE A 315 14.95 8.13 16.89
CA PHE A 315 15.62 8.96 17.89
C PHE A 315 15.83 8.26 19.22
N LEU A 316 15.05 7.21 19.51
CA LEU A 316 15.19 6.45 20.75
C LEU A 316 16.10 5.23 20.58
N PRO A 317 17.03 4.99 21.52
CA PRO A 317 17.79 3.75 21.56
C PRO A 317 16.89 2.52 21.71
N VAL A 318 17.30 1.40 21.12
CA VAL A 318 16.54 0.13 21.14
C VAL A 318 16.20 -0.32 22.56
N PHE A 319 17.12 -0.17 23.52
CA PHE A 319 16.88 -0.56 24.90
C PHE A 319 15.76 0.25 25.58
N VAL A 320 15.59 1.53 25.21
CA VAL A 320 14.47 2.35 25.71
C VAL A 320 13.18 1.83 25.12
N THR A 321 13.16 1.55 23.81
CA THR A 321 11.96 1.05 23.14
C THR A 321 11.52 -0.33 23.63
N SER A 322 12.46 -1.18 24.10
CA SER A 322 12.12 -2.48 24.68
C SER A 322 11.39 -2.39 26.03
N PHE A 323 11.53 -1.27 26.78
CA PHE A 323 10.75 -1.07 28.02
C PHE A 323 9.28 -0.74 27.76
N PHE A 324 8.95 -0.23 26.56
CA PHE A 324 7.60 0.22 26.21
C PHE A 324 6.87 -0.75 25.26
N THR A 325 7.25 -2.04 25.24
CA THR A 325 6.58 -3.02 24.38
C THR A 325 5.15 -3.26 24.86
N VAL A 326 4.18 -2.76 24.09
CA VAL A 326 2.76 -3.05 24.31
C VAL A 326 2.50 -4.51 23.94
N PRO A 327 1.87 -5.31 24.81
CA PRO A 327 1.61 -6.70 24.53
C PRO A 327 0.62 -6.85 23.35
N LEU A 328 0.88 -7.84 22.49
CA LEU A 328 0.21 -7.93 21.18
C LEU A 328 -1.30 -8.18 21.27
N HIS A 329 -1.76 -8.89 22.30
CA HIS A 329 -3.19 -9.11 22.51
C HIS A 329 -3.94 -7.80 22.77
N LEU A 330 -3.34 -6.82 23.47
CA LEU A 330 -3.93 -5.50 23.65
C LEU A 330 -3.99 -4.73 22.33
N CYS A 331 -2.94 -4.81 21.51
CA CYS A 331 -2.94 -4.24 20.16
C CYS A 331 -4.06 -4.85 19.30
N ASN A 332 -4.27 -6.17 19.37
CA ASN A 332 -5.33 -6.85 18.63
C ASN A 332 -6.72 -6.46 19.13
N VAL A 333 -6.94 -6.35 20.44
CA VAL A 333 -8.19 -5.82 21.01
C VAL A 333 -8.45 -4.39 20.56
N PHE A 334 -7.41 -3.55 20.53
CA PHE A 334 -7.50 -2.18 20.02
C PHE A 334 -7.84 -2.12 18.52
N LEU A 335 -7.26 -3.00 17.70
CA LEU A 335 -7.62 -3.10 16.28
C LEU A 335 -9.07 -3.59 16.10
N ILE A 336 -9.53 -4.55 16.91
CA ILE A 336 -10.93 -5.00 16.91
C ILE A 336 -11.86 -3.85 17.31
N TRP A 337 -11.48 -3.05 18.32
CA TRP A 337 -12.20 -1.84 18.71
C TRP A 337 -12.31 -0.84 17.57
N MET A 338 -11.22 -0.61 16.82
CA MET A 338 -11.23 0.28 15.66
C MET A 338 -12.12 -0.24 14.52
N HIS A 339 -12.10 -1.55 14.26
CA HIS A 339 -12.89 -2.19 13.19
C HIS A 339 -14.35 -2.42 13.56
N SER A 340 -14.70 -2.29 14.83
CA SER A 340 -16.05 -2.55 15.33
C SER A 340 -17.04 -1.48 14.82
N PRO A 341 -18.11 -1.88 14.11
CA PRO A 341 -19.10 -0.94 13.60
C PRO A 341 -19.95 -0.29 14.71
N PHE A 342 -19.92 -0.86 15.92
CA PHE A 342 -20.68 -0.38 17.07
C PHE A 342 -19.98 0.78 17.78
N THR A 343 -18.69 0.64 18.06
CA THR A 343 -17.89 1.65 18.75
C THR A 343 -17.48 2.78 17.82
N ARG A 344 -17.26 2.48 16.53
CA ARG A 344 -16.73 3.43 15.54
C ARG A 344 -15.43 4.08 16.03
N GLY A 345 -14.53 3.22 16.54
CA GLY A 345 -13.28 3.66 17.15
C GLY A 345 -12.39 4.43 16.18
N ASP A 346 -12.40 4.06 14.90
CA ASP A 346 -11.77 4.78 13.79
C ASP A 346 -12.22 6.25 13.72
N ILE A 347 -13.53 6.52 13.79
CA ILE A 347 -14.06 7.88 13.72
C ILE A 347 -13.69 8.66 14.97
N ALA A 348 -13.83 8.06 16.15
CA ALA A 348 -13.50 8.73 17.42
C ALA A 348 -12.02 9.12 17.48
N LEU A 349 -11.13 8.18 17.13
CA LEU A 349 -9.69 8.41 17.10
C LEU A 349 -9.31 9.42 16.03
N TYR A 350 -9.92 9.37 14.84
CA TYR A 350 -9.71 10.38 13.81
C TYR A 350 -10.11 11.77 14.30
N THR A 351 -11.27 11.91 14.95
CA THR A 351 -11.72 13.20 15.47
C THR A 351 -10.85 13.75 16.59
N LEU A 352 -10.19 12.88 17.36
CA LEU A 352 -9.21 13.27 18.37
C LEU A 352 -7.88 13.71 17.72
N LEU A 353 -7.46 13.01 16.67
CA LEU A 353 -6.15 13.21 16.04
C LEU A 353 -6.14 14.34 15.00
N SER A 354 -7.25 14.54 14.27
CA SER A 354 -7.33 15.54 13.19
C SER A 354 -6.96 16.97 13.62
N PRO A 355 -7.35 17.47 14.82
CA PRO A 355 -6.97 18.81 15.26
C PRO A 355 -5.48 18.93 15.58
N LEU A 356 -4.81 17.84 15.99
CA LEU A 356 -3.38 17.84 16.31
C LEU A 356 -2.53 17.87 15.04
N VAL A 357 -2.92 17.08 14.04
CA VAL A 357 -2.16 16.95 12.78
C VAL A 357 -2.37 18.18 11.88
N SER A 358 -3.56 18.77 11.91
CA SER A 358 -3.83 19.95 11.11
C SER A 358 -4.74 20.93 11.84
N PRO A 359 -4.21 21.67 12.84
CA PRO A 359 -4.95 22.74 13.50
C PRO A 359 -5.39 23.83 12.50
N TYR A 360 -4.75 23.86 11.32
CA TYR A 360 -5.01 24.80 10.25
C TYR A 360 -5.68 24.19 9.01
N ALA A 361 -5.99 22.88 8.91
CA ALA A 361 -6.60 22.33 7.68
C ALA A 361 -7.87 23.08 7.24
N ASN A 362 -8.72 23.45 8.20
CA ASN A 362 -9.93 24.22 7.91
C ASN A 362 -9.62 25.66 7.46
N ARG A 363 -8.58 26.30 8.02
CA ARG A 363 -8.15 27.67 7.62
C ARG A 363 -7.33 27.68 6.32
N ILE A 364 -6.53 26.65 6.08
CA ILE A 364 -5.75 26.46 4.86
C ILE A 364 -6.70 26.19 3.72
N HIS A 365 -7.78 25.42 3.87
CA HIS A 365 -8.73 25.21 2.78
C HIS A 365 -9.57 26.44 2.43
N GLU A 366 -10.02 27.23 3.41
CA GLU A 366 -10.70 28.50 3.10
C GLU A 366 -9.74 29.50 2.43
N ARG A 367 -8.49 29.55 2.91
CA ARG A 367 -7.45 30.41 2.35
C ARG A 367 -6.92 29.91 1.00
N GLU A 368 -6.75 28.61 0.80
CA GLU A 368 -6.35 27.98 -0.46
C GLU A 368 -7.48 27.99 -1.46
N ALA A 369 -8.75 27.84 -1.09
CA ALA A 369 -9.84 27.99 -2.05
C ALA A 369 -9.92 29.43 -2.59
N ALA A 370 -9.68 30.43 -1.72
CA ALA A 370 -9.64 31.83 -2.12
C ALA A 370 -8.34 32.20 -2.87
N VAL A 371 -7.18 31.81 -2.35
CA VAL A 371 -5.86 32.11 -2.92
C VAL A 371 -5.60 31.27 -4.16
N ASN A 372 -5.97 29.99 -4.19
CA ASN A 372 -5.87 29.20 -5.41
C ASN A 372 -6.87 29.65 -6.45
N ALA A 373 -8.05 30.20 -6.15
CA ALA A 373 -8.89 30.76 -7.21
C ALA A 373 -8.15 31.88 -7.98
N GLU A 374 -7.53 32.82 -7.25
CA GLU A 374 -6.79 33.94 -7.85
C GLU A 374 -5.43 33.52 -8.44
N ALA A 375 -4.70 32.64 -7.74
CA ALA A 375 -3.41 32.13 -8.17
C ALA A 375 -3.53 31.08 -9.29
N GLU A 376 -4.59 30.28 -9.32
CA GLU A 376 -4.92 29.37 -10.42
C GLU A 376 -5.36 30.18 -11.64
N GLU A 377 -6.03 31.32 -11.47
CA GLU A 377 -6.32 32.22 -12.59
C GLU A 377 -5.05 32.85 -13.17
N LYS A 378 -4.15 33.36 -12.31
CA LYS A 378 -2.83 33.90 -12.73
C LYS A 378 -1.92 32.82 -13.30
N ALA A 379 -1.87 31.65 -12.68
CA ALA A 379 -1.10 30.50 -13.17
C ALA A 379 -1.69 30.02 -14.50
N ASN A 380 -3.00 29.79 -14.60
CA ASN A 380 -3.65 29.42 -15.86
C ASN A 380 -3.41 30.49 -16.94
N PHE A 381 -3.36 31.78 -16.58
CA PHE A 381 -3.01 32.85 -17.51
C PHE A 381 -1.56 32.75 -17.98
N LEU A 382 -0.57 32.67 -17.08
CA LEU A 382 0.85 32.52 -17.42
C LEU A 382 1.14 31.24 -18.22
N LEU A 383 0.44 30.18 -17.87
CA LEU A 383 0.55 28.84 -18.43
C LEU A 383 -0.11 28.79 -19.82
N ARG A 384 -1.25 29.47 -20.02
CA ARG A 384 -1.82 29.75 -21.36
C ARG A 384 -0.88 30.62 -22.19
N MET A 385 -0.23 31.62 -21.58
CA MET A 385 0.79 32.45 -22.23
C MET A 385 1.97 31.59 -22.70
N LEU A 386 2.57 30.78 -21.83
CA LEU A 386 3.70 29.89 -22.15
C LEU A 386 3.37 28.82 -23.19
N VAL A 387 2.14 28.29 -23.15
CA VAL A 387 1.61 27.37 -24.18
C VAL A 387 1.41 28.11 -25.51
N SER A 388 0.82 29.32 -25.48
CA SER A 388 0.60 30.14 -26.69
C SER A 388 1.90 30.58 -27.36
N LEU A 389 2.95 30.80 -26.55
CA LEU A 389 4.30 31.12 -27.02
C LEU A 389 5.07 29.88 -27.50
N ARG A 390 4.45 28.69 -27.47
CA ARG A 390 5.05 27.40 -27.88
C ARG A 390 6.33 27.02 -27.12
N VAL A 391 6.64 27.73 -26.04
CA VAL A 391 7.84 27.53 -25.21
C VAL A 391 7.74 26.23 -24.41
N VAL A 392 6.53 25.87 -23.96
CA VAL A 392 6.29 24.66 -23.19
C VAL A 392 5.15 23.86 -23.80
N PRO A 393 5.38 22.60 -24.21
CA PRO A 393 4.31 21.71 -24.68
C PRO A 393 3.26 21.49 -23.59
N GLU A 394 1.98 21.51 -23.94
CA GLU A 394 0.83 21.40 -23.00
C GLU A 394 0.94 20.22 -22.01
N ARG A 395 1.60 19.13 -22.40
CA ARG A 395 1.86 17.97 -21.53
C ARG A 395 2.69 18.30 -20.28
N HIS A 396 3.68 19.19 -20.38
CA HIS A 396 4.56 19.53 -19.25
C HIS A 396 3.93 20.51 -18.28
N VAL A 397 2.90 21.23 -18.76
CA VAL A 397 2.14 22.19 -17.99
C VAL A 397 1.30 21.49 -16.91
N TYR A 398 0.62 20.40 -17.27
CA TYR A 398 -0.10 19.57 -16.30
C TYR A 398 0.86 18.93 -15.28
N LEU A 399 2.02 18.48 -15.76
CA LEU A 399 3.07 17.95 -14.90
C LEU A 399 3.54 19.01 -13.90
N ALA A 400 3.85 20.24 -14.35
CA ALA A 400 4.31 21.31 -13.47
C ALA A 400 3.25 21.72 -12.42
N LYS A 401 1.97 21.76 -12.80
CA LYS A 401 0.86 22.04 -11.87
C LYS A 401 0.72 20.94 -10.81
N ASP A 402 0.78 19.68 -11.23
CA ASP A 402 0.75 18.55 -10.31
C ASP A 402 1.98 18.53 -9.39
N LEU A 403 3.16 18.82 -9.94
CA LEU A 403 4.42 18.90 -9.20
C LEU A 403 4.39 20.01 -8.14
N TRP A 404 3.84 21.18 -8.50
CA TRP A 404 3.67 22.31 -7.58
C TRP A 404 2.68 21.99 -6.46
N SER A 405 1.55 21.37 -6.79
CA SER A 405 0.55 20.93 -5.78
C SER A 405 1.10 19.88 -4.80
N GLN A 406 2.15 19.17 -5.19
CA GLN A 406 2.85 18.17 -4.38
C GLN A 406 4.23 18.65 -3.93
N GLY A 407 4.47 19.96 -3.88
CA GLY A 407 5.72 20.55 -3.40
C GLY A 407 6.23 19.91 -2.09
N PRO A 408 5.38 19.66 -1.07
CA PRO A 408 5.82 18.96 0.14
C PRO A 408 6.30 17.53 -0.08
N ALA A 409 5.75 16.82 -1.08
CA ALA A 409 6.18 15.47 -1.44
C ALA A 409 7.56 15.48 -2.12
N LEU A 410 7.90 16.56 -2.84
CA LEU A 410 9.23 16.75 -3.44
C LEU A 410 10.32 16.97 -2.39
N PHE A 411 10.01 17.52 -1.22
CA PHE A 411 10.96 17.54 -0.10
C PHE A 411 11.40 16.11 0.30
N GLY A 412 10.60 15.09 -0.04
CA GLY A 412 11.00 13.70 0.04
C GLY A 412 12.28 13.35 -0.71
N LEU A 413 12.59 14.07 -1.80
CA LEU A 413 13.84 13.88 -2.55
C LEU A 413 15.08 14.21 -1.73
N MET A 414 14.97 15.01 -0.65
CA MET A 414 16.12 15.23 0.24
C MET A 414 16.59 13.91 0.87
N PHE A 415 15.66 12.99 1.15
CA PHE A 415 16.00 11.66 1.70
C PHE A 415 16.71 10.76 0.69
N LEU A 416 16.75 11.13 -0.59
CA LEU A 416 17.57 10.43 -1.58
C LEU A 416 19.07 10.68 -1.35
N PHE A 417 19.42 11.79 -0.72
CA PHE A 417 20.82 12.13 -0.43
C PHE A 417 21.24 11.75 0.99
N THR A 418 20.36 11.12 1.76
CA THR A 418 20.66 10.71 3.14
C THR A 418 21.11 9.25 3.23
N PRO A 419 21.82 8.88 4.32
CA PRO A 419 22.21 7.49 4.57
C PRO A 419 21.01 6.55 4.60
N GLY A 420 21.21 5.27 4.27
CA GLY A 420 20.14 4.28 4.08
C GLY A 420 19.17 4.15 5.26
N PHE A 421 19.63 4.29 6.50
CA PHE A 421 18.76 4.23 7.68
C PHE A 421 17.80 5.45 7.77
N VAL A 422 18.27 6.64 7.38
CA VAL A 422 17.44 7.86 7.30
C VAL A 422 16.49 7.76 6.11
N ALA A 423 16.99 7.31 4.95
CA ALA A 423 16.19 7.10 3.75
C ALA A 423 15.04 6.09 4.00
N SER A 424 15.29 5.03 4.78
CA SER A 424 14.27 4.06 5.19
C SER A 424 13.11 4.72 5.95
N ARG A 425 13.40 5.60 6.92
CA ARG A 425 12.36 6.36 7.65
C ARG A 425 11.69 7.41 6.78
N GLY A 426 12.48 8.09 5.94
CA GLY A 426 11.99 9.02 4.92
C GLY A 426 10.99 8.37 3.98
N CYS A 427 11.20 7.11 3.61
CA CYS A 427 10.27 6.32 2.82
C CYS A 427 8.92 6.12 3.53
N SER A 428 8.91 5.80 4.83
CA SER A 428 7.65 5.71 5.59
C SER A 428 6.96 7.06 5.69
N LEU A 429 7.71 8.14 5.92
CA LEU A 429 7.15 9.49 6.04
C LEU A 429 6.54 9.96 4.71
N MET A 430 7.23 9.75 3.60
CA MET A 430 6.77 10.18 2.28
C MET A 430 5.71 9.23 1.68
N GLY A 431 5.82 7.92 1.94
CA GLY A 431 4.87 6.92 1.44
C GLY A 431 3.59 6.77 2.27
N PHE A 432 3.57 7.21 3.53
CA PHE A 432 2.39 7.07 4.39
C PHE A 432 2.03 8.36 5.12
N GLY A 433 3.01 9.07 5.67
CA GLY A 433 2.80 10.29 6.46
C GLY A 433 2.23 11.44 5.64
N PHE A 434 2.87 11.76 4.51
CA PHE A 434 2.41 12.82 3.61
C PHE A 434 1.03 12.50 2.99
N PRO A 435 0.80 11.31 2.39
CA PRO A 435 -0.53 10.87 1.95
C PRO A 435 -1.61 10.97 3.02
N ALA A 436 -1.30 10.59 4.27
CA ALA A 436 -2.24 10.71 5.38
C ALA A 436 -2.59 12.16 5.67
N TYR A 437 -1.60 13.06 5.69
CA TYR A 437 -1.81 14.49 5.85
C TYR A 437 -2.72 15.06 4.74
N VAL A 438 -2.45 14.76 3.47
CA VAL A 438 -3.28 15.24 2.35
C VAL A 438 -4.69 14.64 2.39
N THR A 439 -4.81 13.37 2.76
CA THR A 439 -6.10 12.67 2.86
C THR A 439 -6.99 13.30 3.93
N ILE A 440 -6.44 13.82 5.03
CA ILE A 440 -7.20 14.58 6.04
C ILE A 440 -7.89 15.79 5.41
N GLY A 441 -7.18 16.54 4.55
CA GLY A 441 -7.77 17.66 3.82
C GLY A 441 -8.86 17.23 2.84
N VAL A 442 -8.59 16.16 2.08
CA VAL A 442 -9.56 15.59 1.13
C VAL A 442 -10.84 15.12 1.82
N LEU A 443 -10.74 14.54 3.01
CA LEU A 443 -11.89 14.10 3.82
C LEU A 443 -12.82 15.27 4.20
N GLY A 444 -12.33 16.51 4.20
CA GLY A 444 -13.15 17.72 4.39
C GLY A 444 -14.01 18.09 3.18
N GLU A 445 -13.53 17.85 1.96
CA GLU A 445 -14.15 18.32 0.72
C GLU A 445 -15.26 17.40 0.18
N LYS A 446 -15.40 16.19 0.73
CA LYS A 446 -16.44 15.21 0.37
C LYS A 446 -16.47 14.84 -1.12
N ARG A 447 -15.33 14.95 -1.82
CA ARG A 447 -15.19 14.58 -3.23
C ARG A 447 -14.87 13.10 -3.42
N THR A 448 -15.93 12.37 -3.69
CA THR A 448 -16.08 11.00 -4.19
C THR A 448 -14.92 10.38 -4.98
N ARG A 449 -14.45 11.10 -6.02
CA ARG A 449 -13.40 10.62 -6.93
C ARG A 449 -12.03 10.63 -6.27
N ARG A 450 -11.76 11.65 -5.45
CA ARG A 450 -10.51 11.74 -4.68
C ARG A 450 -10.46 10.68 -3.59
N TYR A 451 -11.60 10.33 -2.99
CA TYR A 451 -11.65 9.25 -2.01
C TYR A 451 -11.26 7.90 -2.60
N GLU A 452 -11.81 7.58 -3.77
CA GLU A 452 -11.49 6.34 -4.46
C GLU A 452 -10.01 6.26 -4.85
N TRP A 453 -9.44 7.35 -5.34
CA TRP A 453 -8.02 7.41 -5.70
C TRP A 453 -7.09 7.23 -4.50
N TRP A 454 -7.31 7.95 -3.39
CA TRP A 454 -6.52 7.78 -2.17
C TRP A 454 -6.71 6.39 -1.54
N LEU A 455 -7.91 5.82 -1.63
CA LEU A 455 -8.17 4.49 -1.11
C LEU A 455 -7.45 3.41 -1.94
N ALA A 456 -7.42 3.58 -3.26
CA ALA A 456 -6.61 2.74 -4.14
C ALA A 456 -5.10 2.92 -3.85
N TYR A 457 -4.66 4.15 -3.60
CA TYR A 457 -3.30 4.46 -3.17
C TYR A 457 -2.91 3.69 -1.92
N PHE A 458 -3.62 3.85 -0.79
CA PHE A 458 -3.27 3.14 0.44
C PHE A 458 -3.30 1.62 0.27
N SER A 459 -4.26 1.10 -0.48
CA SER A 459 -4.36 -0.33 -0.77
C SER A 459 -3.11 -0.85 -1.50
N VAL A 460 -2.66 -0.15 -2.54
CA VAL A 460 -1.48 -0.53 -3.32
C VAL A 460 -0.19 -0.24 -2.57
N ALA A 461 -0.07 0.93 -1.93
CA ALA A 461 1.13 1.36 -1.21
C ALA A 461 1.45 0.39 -0.06
N VAL A 462 0.45 -0.02 0.73
CA VAL A 462 0.66 -0.99 1.81
C VAL A 462 1.03 -2.37 1.25
N THR A 463 0.36 -2.82 0.18
CA THR A 463 0.70 -4.10 -0.46
C THR A 463 2.14 -4.08 -1.02
N ALA A 464 2.52 -2.99 -1.69
CA ALA A 464 3.86 -2.80 -2.24
C ALA A 464 4.91 -2.68 -1.12
N ASP A 465 4.61 -1.95 -0.05
CA ASP A 465 5.51 -1.80 1.11
C ASP A 465 5.81 -3.14 1.77
N TYR A 466 4.77 -3.96 1.98
CA TYR A 466 4.92 -5.31 2.53
C TYR A 466 5.72 -6.22 1.61
N LEU A 467 5.45 -6.19 0.30
CA LEU A 467 6.19 -6.97 -0.68
C LEU A 467 7.66 -6.55 -0.74
N ILE A 468 7.93 -5.25 -0.84
CA ILE A 468 9.29 -4.72 -0.87
C ILE A 468 10.00 -5.00 0.45
N THR A 469 9.34 -4.87 1.58
CA THR A 469 9.96 -5.16 2.89
C THR A 469 10.25 -6.65 3.06
N ALA A 470 9.39 -7.53 2.54
CA ALA A 470 9.66 -8.97 2.51
C ALA A 470 10.90 -9.30 1.66
N ILE A 471 11.00 -8.72 0.45
CA ILE A 471 12.19 -8.85 -0.41
C ILE A 471 13.41 -8.20 0.24
N GLY A 472 13.22 -7.08 0.92
CA GLY A 472 14.26 -6.32 1.59
C GLY A 472 14.92 -7.09 2.72
N ARG A 473 14.27 -8.07 3.34
CA ARG A 473 14.96 -8.93 4.32
C ARG A 473 16.18 -9.64 3.73
N GLU A 474 16.12 -9.99 2.44
CA GLU A 474 17.20 -10.67 1.72
C GLU A 474 18.12 -9.69 0.97
N ILE A 475 17.59 -8.53 0.54
CA ILE A 475 18.29 -7.58 -0.36
C ILE A 475 18.65 -6.26 0.35
N ALA A 476 18.38 -6.08 1.64
CA ALA A 476 18.64 -4.82 2.35
C ALA A 476 20.13 -4.43 2.41
N TRP A 477 21.05 -5.36 2.16
CA TRP A 477 22.48 -5.08 2.05
C TRP A 477 22.84 -4.32 0.76
N LEU A 478 21.96 -4.33 -0.25
CA LEU A 478 22.15 -3.61 -1.49
C LEU A 478 22.11 -2.10 -1.23
N PRO A 479 23.16 -1.35 -1.57
CA PRO A 479 23.11 0.10 -1.45
C PRO A 479 21.99 0.63 -2.34
N LEU A 480 21.32 1.70 -1.88
CA LEU A 480 20.25 2.38 -2.60
C LEU A 480 18.92 1.59 -2.68
N PHE A 481 18.79 0.45 -2.00
CA PHE A 481 17.52 -0.28 -1.89
C PHE A 481 16.39 0.60 -1.34
N TYR A 482 16.64 1.31 -0.24
CA TYR A 482 15.65 2.22 0.37
C TYR A 482 15.37 3.45 -0.49
N HIS A 483 16.33 3.89 -1.29
CA HIS A 483 16.20 4.97 -2.25
C HIS A 483 15.27 4.57 -3.40
N ALA A 484 15.44 3.36 -3.94
CA ALA A 484 14.52 2.79 -4.93
C ALA A 484 13.11 2.62 -4.34
N LYS A 485 13.00 2.11 -3.11
CA LYS A 485 11.72 2.00 -2.38
C LYS A 485 11.03 3.37 -2.27
N LEU A 486 11.77 4.41 -1.88
CA LEU A 486 11.28 5.79 -1.80
C LEU A 486 10.76 6.27 -3.16
N LEU A 487 11.52 6.08 -4.25
CA LEU A 487 11.08 6.46 -5.60
C LEU A 487 9.82 5.74 -6.04
N VAL A 488 9.68 4.44 -5.73
CA VAL A 488 8.46 3.67 -6.00
C VAL A 488 7.28 4.25 -5.22
N MET A 489 7.44 4.55 -3.94
CA MET A 489 6.38 5.15 -3.12
C MET A 489 5.99 6.55 -3.63
N MET A 490 6.98 7.34 -4.06
CA MET A 490 6.74 8.64 -4.69
C MET A 490 6.00 8.49 -6.02
N TRP A 491 6.37 7.54 -6.86
CA TRP A 491 5.68 7.29 -8.13
C TRP A 491 4.23 6.86 -7.94
N LEU A 492 3.93 6.09 -6.89
CA LEU A 492 2.56 5.66 -6.55
C LEU A 492 1.66 6.86 -6.16
N GLN A 493 2.20 7.86 -5.45
CA GLN A 493 1.42 9.01 -4.97
C GLN A 493 1.18 10.07 -6.05
N PHE A 494 2.00 10.13 -7.11
CA PHE A 494 1.85 11.19 -8.11
C PHE A 494 0.57 10.98 -8.96
N PRO A 495 -0.40 11.93 -8.93
CA PRO A 495 -1.65 11.87 -9.68
C PRO A 495 -1.42 11.89 -11.19
N TYR A 496 -0.35 12.55 -11.67
CA TYR A 496 0.06 12.55 -13.07
C TYR A 496 0.28 11.13 -13.62
N PHE A 497 1.00 10.28 -12.86
CA PHE A 497 1.29 8.91 -13.31
C PHE A 497 0.14 7.94 -13.07
N GLN A 498 -0.74 8.25 -12.11
CA GLN A 498 -1.81 7.35 -11.65
C GLN A 498 -1.27 5.95 -11.29
N GLY A 499 -0.05 5.87 -10.78
CA GLY A 499 0.66 4.61 -10.58
C GLY A 499 -0.11 3.63 -9.71
N ALA A 500 -0.64 4.14 -8.59
CA ALA A 500 -1.50 3.36 -7.70
C ALA A 500 -2.78 2.86 -8.38
N GLU A 501 -3.48 3.71 -9.13
CA GLU A 501 -4.73 3.29 -9.80
C GLU A 501 -4.46 2.23 -10.88
N ARG A 502 -3.37 2.38 -11.66
CA ARG A 502 -2.96 1.40 -12.67
C ARG A 502 -2.65 0.05 -12.05
N ILE A 503 -1.84 0.02 -10.99
CA ILE A 503 -1.53 -1.23 -10.27
C ILE A 503 -2.76 -1.80 -9.60
N PHE A 504 -3.61 -0.96 -9.01
CA PHE A 504 -4.84 -1.42 -8.39
C PHE A 504 -5.73 -2.13 -9.41
N ASN A 505 -5.88 -1.54 -10.60
CA ASN A 505 -6.62 -2.14 -11.69
C ASN A 505 -5.94 -3.42 -12.20
N ALA A 506 -4.62 -3.47 -12.34
CA ALA A 506 -3.93 -4.67 -12.82
C ALA A 506 -4.04 -5.85 -11.83
N CYS A 507 -3.76 -5.60 -10.55
CA CYS A 507 -3.63 -6.64 -9.53
C CYS A 507 -4.96 -7.05 -8.90
N PHE A 508 -5.85 -6.09 -8.63
CA PHE A 508 -7.08 -6.37 -7.87
C PHE A 508 -8.34 -6.49 -8.74
N SER A 509 -8.31 -6.05 -10.01
CA SER A 509 -9.46 -6.29 -10.90
C SER A 509 -9.55 -7.74 -11.38
N SER A 510 -8.41 -8.41 -11.55
CA SER A 510 -8.31 -9.79 -12.04
C SER A 510 -8.75 -10.82 -10.99
N VAL A 511 -8.44 -10.59 -9.71
CA VAL A 511 -8.78 -11.49 -8.60
C VAL A 511 -10.30 -11.59 -8.36
N PHE A 512 -11.10 -10.65 -8.89
CA PHE A 512 -12.55 -10.63 -8.68
C PHE A 512 -13.32 -10.45 -10.00
N ILE A 513 -13.15 -11.39 -10.93
CA ILE A 513 -13.90 -11.49 -12.20
C ILE A 513 -15.39 -11.26 -11.95
N VAL A 514 -15.93 -10.24 -12.60
CA VAL A 514 -17.37 -9.97 -12.65
C VAL A 514 -17.99 -11.06 -13.51
N PRO A 515 -18.98 -11.84 -13.03
CA PRO A 515 -19.77 -12.64 -13.95
C PRO A 515 -20.44 -11.66 -14.92
N GLU A 516 -20.06 -11.71 -16.20
CA GLU A 516 -20.76 -10.99 -17.27
C GLU A 516 -22.25 -11.19 -17.06
N ARG A 517 -22.97 -10.08 -16.88
CA ARG A 517 -24.42 -10.08 -16.88
C ARG A 517 -24.80 -10.56 -18.28
N LYS A 518 -25.32 -11.78 -18.39
CA LYS A 518 -26.06 -12.15 -19.60
C LYS A 518 -27.16 -11.11 -19.73
N ASN A 519 -27.04 -10.26 -20.73
CA ASN A 519 -28.14 -9.41 -21.15
C ASN A 519 -29.18 -10.38 -21.71
N GLU A 520 -30.18 -10.71 -20.89
CA GLU A 520 -31.44 -11.32 -21.33
C GLU A 520 -32.41 -10.23 -21.77
#